data_AF-A0AAQ3K1A5-F1
#
_entry.id   AF-A0AAQ3K1A5-F1
#
_cell.length_a   1.000
_cell.length_b   1.000
_cell.length_c   1.000
_cell.angle_alpha   90.00
_cell.angle_beta   90.00
_cell.angle_gamma   90.00
#
_symmetry.space_group_name_H-M   'P 1'
#
loop_
_entity.id
_entity.type
_entity.pdbx_description
1 polymer ?
#
loop_
_entity_poly.entity_id
_entity_poly.type
_entity_poly.pdbx_seq_one_letter_code
_entity_poly.pdbx_strand_id
1 'polypeptide(L)'
;MDQNSLKAKEAAEEMAAEEGEVKVLGMWASPFVMRARIALRLKGVAYELLEENLVQKSELLLASNPVYKKVPVLIHGGRPVCESLIIVQYVDDVWPSSGRRPPLLPVDRYERALHRFWAAYFDDKVFPAMGSIVKPGTEVKANSAEEVFAALNHLEAVLAECGGEGDKLGHPFFGGDEIGYLDIAVGSMLGWLRTTGKLAGVEFLDAEKMPLLVAWAQNFCDHEAVKDLMHDEDKLLELAKLMQQATK
;
A
#
# COMPACT_ATOMS: atom_id res chain seq x y z
N MET A 1 24.93 6.70 -32.43
CA MET A 1 23.76 6.68 -31.54
C MET A 1 24.22 7.33 -30.25
N ASP A 2 23.55 8.38 -29.79
CA ASP A 2 23.95 9.04 -28.53
C ASP A 2 23.55 8.19 -27.31
N GLN A 3 24.09 8.50 -26.12
CA GLN A 3 23.80 7.72 -24.92
C GLN A 3 22.32 7.73 -24.52
N ASN A 4 21.58 8.80 -24.84
CA ASN A 4 20.16 8.91 -24.50
C ASN A 4 19.30 7.99 -25.39
N SER A 5 19.64 7.87 -26.68
CA SER A 5 18.95 6.99 -27.62
C SER A 5 19.24 5.51 -27.37
N LEU A 6 20.41 5.15 -26.85
CA LEU A 6 20.70 3.78 -26.41
C LEU A 6 19.86 3.41 -25.18
N LYS A 7 19.84 4.27 -24.16
CA LYS A 7 19.07 4.09 -22.92
C LYS A 7 17.56 3.99 -23.15
N ALA A 8 17.01 4.83 -24.01
CA ALA A 8 15.59 4.77 -24.37
C ALA A 8 15.23 3.46 -25.08
N LYS A 9 16.16 2.91 -25.88
CA LYS A 9 15.98 1.61 -26.54
C LYS A 9 16.00 0.46 -25.54
N GLU A 10 16.93 0.47 -24.58
CA GLU A 10 17.00 -0.53 -23.50
C GLU A 10 15.74 -0.52 -22.64
N ALA A 11 15.24 0.67 -22.25
CA ALA A 11 13.98 0.80 -21.53
C ALA A 11 12.79 0.26 -22.35
N ALA A 12 12.76 0.52 -23.66
CA ALA A 12 11.71 -0.01 -24.54
C ALA A 12 11.78 -1.54 -24.68
N GLU A 13 12.97 -2.13 -24.63
CA GLU A 13 13.18 -3.58 -24.63
C GLU A 13 12.77 -4.21 -23.29
N GLU A 14 13.03 -3.57 -22.14
CA GLU A 14 12.56 -4.05 -20.83
C GLU A 14 11.04 -3.90 -20.64
N MET A 15 10.46 -2.86 -21.23
CA MET A 15 9.01 -2.72 -21.37
C MET A 15 8.43 -3.74 -22.34
N ALA A 16 9.18 -4.16 -23.36
CA ALA A 16 8.73 -5.23 -24.24
C ALA A 16 8.60 -6.52 -23.42
N ALA A 17 7.40 -7.06 -23.44
CA ALA A 17 7.00 -8.16 -22.58
C ALA A 17 6.28 -9.19 -23.44
N GLU A 18 6.48 -10.47 -23.14
CA GLU A 18 5.65 -11.52 -23.74
C GLU A 18 4.18 -11.28 -23.37
N GLU A 19 3.26 -11.75 -24.21
CA GLU A 19 1.84 -11.55 -24.01
C GLU A 19 1.40 -12.17 -22.67
N GLY A 20 0.98 -11.32 -21.72
CA GLY A 20 0.57 -11.75 -20.37
C GLY A 20 1.64 -11.67 -19.29
N GLU A 21 2.88 -11.28 -19.59
CA GLU A 21 3.91 -11.04 -18.57
C GLU A 21 3.54 -9.83 -17.69
N VAL A 22 3.78 -9.96 -16.39
CA VAL A 22 3.49 -8.94 -15.36
C VAL A 22 4.76 -8.59 -14.60
N LYS A 23 5.15 -7.31 -14.67
CA LYS A 23 6.28 -6.74 -13.92
C LYS A 23 5.78 -5.63 -13.00
N VAL A 24 6.38 -5.47 -11.84
CA VAL A 24 6.14 -4.37 -10.92
C VAL A 24 7.44 -3.60 -10.72
N LEU A 25 7.50 -2.35 -11.18
CA LEU A 25 8.56 -1.42 -10.79
C LEU A 25 8.28 -0.96 -9.37
N GLY A 26 9.21 -1.18 -8.46
CA GLY A 26 8.96 -0.91 -7.05
C GLY A 26 10.20 -0.84 -6.20
N MET A 27 10.06 -0.34 -4.99
CA MET A 27 11.07 -0.43 -3.95
C MET A 27 10.52 -1.32 -2.86
N TRP A 28 11.33 -2.26 -2.35
CA TRP A 28 10.91 -3.21 -1.32
C TRP A 28 10.20 -2.57 -0.12
N ALA A 29 10.62 -1.36 0.30
CA ALA A 29 10.11 -0.66 1.48
C ALA A 29 8.85 0.19 1.22
N SER A 30 8.38 0.28 -0.03
CA SER A 30 7.28 1.18 -0.38
C SER A 30 5.91 0.55 -0.03
N PRO A 31 5.10 1.19 0.84
CA PRO A 31 3.77 0.69 1.15
C PRO A 31 2.86 0.70 -0.09
N PHE A 32 3.03 1.68 -0.98
CA PHE A 32 2.28 1.75 -2.23
C PHE A 32 2.61 0.59 -3.18
N VAL A 33 3.87 0.15 -3.22
CA VAL A 33 4.28 -1.03 -4.01
C VAL A 33 3.69 -2.29 -3.40
N MET A 34 3.66 -2.38 -2.06
CA MET A 34 3.06 -3.50 -1.37
C MET A 34 1.57 -3.67 -1.71
N ARG A 35 0.81 -2.59 -1.96
CA ARG A 35 -0.58 -2.68 -2.43
C ARG A 35 -0.73 -3.47 -3.73
N ALA A 36 0.08 -3.15 -4.74
CA ALA A 36 0.06 -3.86 -6.02
C ALA A 36 0.45 -5.34 -5.84
N ARG A 37 1.48 -5.61 -5.03
CA ARG A 37 1.97 -6.97 -4.75
C ARG A 37 0.95 -7.83 -4.02
N ILE A 38 0.25 -7.28 -3.02
CA ILE A 38 -0.83 -7.98 -2.30
C ILE A 38 -1.98 -8.28 -3.25
N ALA A 39 -2.43 -7.31 -4.05
CA ALA A 39 -3.51 -7.52 -5.02
C ALA A 39 -3.20 -8.66 -6.01
N LEU A 40 -1.98 -8.66 -6.57
CA LEU A 40 -1.53 -9.72 -7.48
C LEU A 40 -1.48 -11.10 -6.78
N ARG A 41 -1.00 -11.16 -5.53
CA ARG A 41 -0.96 -12.41 -4.74
C ARG A 41 -2.37 -12.93 -4.43
N LEU A 42 -3.30 -12.07 -4.02
CA LEU A 42 -4.70 -12.44 -3.78
C LEU A 42 -5.38 -12.95 -5.06
N LYS A 43 -5.03 -12.36 -6.21
CA LYS A 43 -5.46 -12.85 -7.53
C LYS A 43 -4.62 -14.01 -8.07
N GLY A 44 -3.63 -14.50 -7.32
CA GLY A 44 -2.71 -15.58 -7.72
C GLY A 44 -2.07 -15.37 -9.09
N VAL A 45 -1.66 -14.13 -9.36
CA VAL A 45 -0.94 -13.71 -10.58
C VAL A 45 0.55 -13.70 -10.27
N ALA A 46 1.32 -14.45 -11.06
CA ALA A 46 2.78 -14.40 -10.98
C ALA A 46 3.28 -13.06 -11.53
N TYR A 47 4.29 -12.48 -10.87
CA TYR A 47 4.90 -11.24 -11.31
C TYR A 47 6.39 -11.19 -10.95
N GLU A 48 7.15 -10.41 -11.70
CA GLU A 48 8.52 -10.03 -11.36
C GLU A 48 8.52 -8.67 -10.64
N LEU A 49 9.28 -8.54 -9.55
CA LEU A 49 9.55 -7.25 -8.92
C LEU A 49 10.88 -6.72 -9.43
N LEU A 50 10.84 -5.60 -10.13
CA LEU A 50 12.03 -4.87 -10.57
C LEU A 50 12.32 -3.77 -9.52
N GLU A 51 13.37 -3.99 -8.73
CA GLU A 51 13.76 -3.08 -7.65
C GLU A 51 14.30 -1.75 -8.20
N GLU A 52 13.74 -0.66 -7.71
CA GLU A 52 14.05 0.72 -8.11
C GLU A 52 14.91 1.44 -7.08
N ASN A 53 15.90 2.18 -7.55
CA ASN A 53 16.59 3.19 -6.76
C ASN A 53 15.86 4.53 -6.90
N LEU A 54 15.18 4.99 -5.86
CA LEU A 54 14.37 6.22 -5.94
C LEU A 54 15.20 7.51 -5.97
N VAL A 55 16.49 7.44 -5.61
CA VAL A 55 17.46 8.55 -5.76
C VAL A 55 17.92 8.62 -7.22
N GLN A 56 18.34 7.49 -7.78
CA GLN A 56 18.75 7.35 -9.18
C GLN A 56 17.74 6.48 -9.93
N LYS A 57 16.64 7.12 -10.36
CA LYS A 57 15.53 6.44 -11.05
C LYS A 57 15.98 5.81 -12.35
N SER A 58 15.51 4.59 -12.63
CA SER A 58 15.79 3.89 -13.89
C SER A 58 15.17 4.62 -15.08
N GLU A 59 15.74 4.42 -16.27
CA GLU A 59 15.15 4.91 -17.53
C GLU A 59 13.79 4.23 -17.79
N LEU A 60 13.63 2.97 -17.37
CA LEU A 60 12.38 2.22 -17.44
C LEU A 60 11.27 2.89 -16.62
N LEU A 61 11.55 3.33 -15.39
CA LEU A 61 10.60 4.08 -14.56
C LEU A 61 10.27 5.44 -15.18
N LEU A 62 11.27 6.16 -15.68
CA LEU A 62 11.07 7.47 -16.30
C LEU A 62 10.23 7.37 -17.59
N ALA A 63 10.40 6.30 -18.37
CA ALA A 63 9.61 6.01 -19.55
C ALA A 63 8.19 5.53 -19.21
N SER A 64 8.05 4.69 -18.18
CA SER A 64 6.77 4.07 -17.81
C SER A 64 5.85 5.01 -17.02
N ASN A 65 6.40 5.94 -16.24
CA ASN A 65 5.65 6.97 -15.51
C ASN A 65 6.30 8.36 -15.71
N PRO A 66 6.21 8.96 -16.91
CA PRO A 66 6.88 10.22 -17.22
C PRO A 66 6.32 11.40 -16.42
N VAL A 67 5.03 11.32 -16.02
CA VAL A 67 4.32 12.36 -15.28
C VAL A 67 4.86 12.47 -13.85
N TYR A 68 4.74 11.41 -13.06
CA TYR A 68 5.07 11.46 -11.64
C TYR A 68 6.45 10.91 -11.31
N LYS A 69 6.99 10.02 -12.14
CA LYS A 69 8.29 9.34 -11.92
C LYS A 69 8.33 8.64 -10.56
N LYS A 70 7.19 8.04 -10.18
CA LYS A 70 6.95 7.37 -8.89
C LYS A 70 6.66 5.89 -9.10
N VAL A 71 6.95 5.11 -8.07
CA VAL A 71 6.56 3.71 -7.93
C VAL A 71 5.32 3.59 -7.03
N PRO A 72 4.50 2.52 -7.14
CA PRO A 72 4.62 1.44 -8.13
C PRO A 72 4.25 1.84 -9.56
N VAL A 73 4.82 1.10 -10.50
CA VAL A 73 4.28 0.99 -11.87
C VAL A 73 4.11 -0.49 -12.17
N LEU A 74 2.89 -0.90 -12.52
CA LEU A 74 2.61 -2.25 -13.03
C LEU A 74 2.78 -2.23 -14.55
N ILE A 75 3.61 -3.09 -15.11
CA ILE A 75 3.73 -3.29 -16.55
C ILE A 75 3.08 -4.62 -16.89
N HIS A 76 1.99 -4.60 -17.65
CA HIS A 76 1.27 -5.80 -18.06
C HIS A 76 1.19 -5.86 -19.60
N GLY A 77 1.86 -6.85 -20.19
CA GLY A 77 1.98 -6.96 -21.66
C GLY A 77 2.54 -5.69 -22.29
N GLY A 78 3.59 -5.13 -21.66
CA GLY A 78 4.28 -3.90 -22.06
C GLY A 78 3.51 -2.60 -21.89
N ARG A 79 2.33 -2.63 -21.24
CA ARG A 79 1.53 -1.43 -20.96
C ARG A 79 1.67 -1.03 -19.49
N PRO A 80 2.17 0.19 -19.19
CA PRO A 80 2.31 0.65 -17.81
C PRO A 80 0.98 1.14 -17.24
N VAL A 81 0.73 0.80 -15.98
CA VAL A 81 -0.36 1.28 -15.14
C VAL A 81 0.26 1.89 -13.89
N CYS A 82 -0.03 3.17 -13.63
CA CYS A 82 0.51 3.94 -12.51
C CYS A 82 -0.53 4.14 -11.40
N GLU A 83 -0.08 4.66 -10.25
CA GLU A 83 -0.87 4.90 -9.04
C GLU A 83 -1.37 3.60 -8.37
N SER A 84 -0.92 3.34 -7.14
CA SER A 84 -1.12 2.04 -6.49
C SER A 84 -2.59 1.61 -6.38
N LEU A 85 -3.50 2.54 -6.10
CA LEU A 85 -4.92 2.24 -5.94
C LEU A 85 -5.64 2.05 -7.29
N ILE A 86 -5.12 2.65 -8.36
CA ILE A 86 -5.56 2.38 -9.72
C ILE A 86 -5.05 1.00 -10.15
N ILE A 87 -3.80 0.66 -9.81
CA ILE A 87 -3.22 -0.67 -10.05
C ILE A 87 -4.04 -1.76 -9.36
N VAL A 88 -4.43 -1.59 -8.08
CA VAL A 88 -5.27 -2.57 -7.37
C VAL A 88 -6.61 -2.77 -8.10
N GLN A 89 -7.25 -1.70 -8.59
CA GLN A 89 -8.49 -1.81 -9.38
C GLN A 89 -8.27 -2.52 -10.71
N TYR A 90 -7.20 -2.16 -11.43
CA TYR A 90 -6.83 -2.82 -12.67
C TYR A 90 -6.62 -4.33 -12.48
N VAL A 91 -5.95 -4.72 -11.40
CA VAL A 91 -5.75 -6.14 -11.05
C VAL A 91 -7.09 -6.84 -10.80
N ASP A 92 -8.02 -6.18 -10.10
CA ASP A 92 -9.35 -6.73 -9.84
C ASP A 92 -10.20 -6.89 -11.12
N ASP A 93 -10.10 -5.94 -12.05
CA ASP A 93 -10.83 -5.94 -13.32
C ASP A 93 -10.27 -6.96 -14.34
N VAL A 94 -8.93 -7.08 -14.43
CA VAL A 94 -8.26 -7.93 -15.44
C VAL A 94 -8.22 -9.40 -15.05
N TRP A 95 -8.08 -9.69 -13.75
CA TRP A 95 -8.12 -11.06 -13.22
C TRP A 95 -9.36 -11.21 -12.33
N PRO A 96 -10.56 -11.26 -12.95
CA PRO A 96 -11.82 -11.26 -12.22
C PRO A 96 -11.99 -12.56 -11.42
N SER A 97 -12.91 -12.48 -10.47
CA SER A 97 -13.13 -13.52 -9.47
C SER A 97 -13.43 -14.88 -10.08
N SER A 98 -12.65 -15.90 -9.68
CA SER A 98 -12.89 -17.29 -10.05
C SER A 98 -12.58 -18.20 -8.88
N GLY A 99 -13.57 -19.00 -8.45
CA GLY A 99 -13.43 -19.93 -7.34
C GLY A 99 -12.98 -19.25 -6.03
N ARG A 100 -11.75 -19.56 -5.59
CA ARG A 100 -11.15 -19.09 -4.32
C ARG A 100 -10.53 -17.68 -4.39
N ARG A 101 -10.77 -16.92 -5.45
CA ARG A 101 -10.21 -15.57 -5.63
C ARG A 101 -11.36 -14.56 -5.64
N PRO A 102 -11.80 -14.07 -4.47
CA PRO A 102 -12.92 -13.14 -4.38
C PRO A 102 -12.59 -11.78 -5.05
N PRO A 103 -13.61 -10.96 -5.35
CA PRO A 103 -13.38 -9.59 -5.82
C PRO A 103 -12.73 -8.78 -4.70
N LEU A 104 -11.79 -7.89 -5.03
CA LEU A 104 -11.15 -7.02 -4.05
C LEU A 104 -12.08 -5.87 -3.68
N LEU A 105 -12.82 -5.35 -4.64
CA LEU A 105 -13.87 -4.37 -4.38
C LEU A 105 -15.22 -5.04 -4.07
N PRO A 106 -16.04 -4.43 -3.20
CA PRO A 106 -17.41 -4.89 -2.98
C PRO A 106 -18.21 -4.98 -4.30
N VAL A 107 -19.08 -5.99 -4.38
CA VAL A 107 -20.01 -6.16 -5.52
C VAL A 107 -21.11 -5.10 -5.49
N ASP A 108 -21.56 -4.71 -4.29
CA ASP A 108 -22.48 -3.59 -4.14
C ASP A 108 -21.80 -2.27 -4.54
N ARG A 109 -22.56 -1.40 -5.22
CA ARG A 109 -22.03 -0.16 -5.80
C ARG A 109 -21.80 0.93 -4.75
N TYR A 110 -22.64 0.96 -3.72
CA TYR A 110 -22.53 1.93 -2.64
C TYR A 110 -21.35 1.56 -1.73
N GLU A 111 -21.25 0.30 -1.32
CA GLU A 111 -20.10 -0.19 -0.54
C GLU A 111 -18.78 0.02 -1.28
N ARG A 112 -18.76 -0.22 -2.59
CA ARG A 112 -17.59 0.08 -3.43
C ARG A 112 -17.20 1.56 -3.38
N ALA A 113 -18.17 2.48 -3.36
CA ALA A 113 -17.90 3.90 -3.24
C ALA A 113 -17.34 4.25 -1.85
N LEU A 114 -17.86 3.63 -0.78
CA LEU A 114 -17.35 3.79 0.58
C LEU A 114 -15.91 3.29 0.73
N HIS A 115 -15.59 2.11 0.21
CA HIS A 115 -14.21 1.58 0.25
C HIS A 115 -13.23 2.50 -0.47
N ARG A 116 -13.63 3.08 -1.61
CA ARG A 116 -12.82 4.06 -2.34
C ARG A 116 -12.66 5.36 -1.57
N PHE A 117 -13.72 5.85 -0.93
CA PHE A 117 -13.68 7.03 -0.09
C PHE A 117 -12.71 6.85 1.07
N TRP A 118 -12.82 5.76 1.83
CA TRP A 118 -11.96 5.50 2.98
C TRP A 118 -10.49 5.30 2.60
N ALA A 119 -10.22 4.63 1.48
CA ALA A 119 -8.86 4.51 0.96
C ALA A 119 -8.26 5.88 0.57
N ALA A 120 -9.05 6.74 -0.08
CA ALA A 120 -8.62 8.09 -0.43
C ALA A 120 -8.43 8.98 0.81
N TYR A 121 -9.35 8.92 1.77
CA TYR A 121 -9.23 9.60 3.06
C TYR A 121 -7.96 9.20 3.79
N PHE A 122 -7.66 7.91 3.84
CA PHE A 122 -6.47 7.39 4.50
C PHE A 122 -5.18 7.91 3.83
N ASP A 123 -5.12 7.88 2.49
CA ASP A 123 -3.98 8.42 1.74
C ASP A 123 -3.81 9.94 1.89
N ASP A 124 -4.90 10.69 1.98
CA ASP A 124 -4.88 12.15 2.14
C ASP A 124 -4.50 12.59 3.57
N LYS A 125 -4.90 11.83 4.59
CA LYS A 125 -4.70 12.21 6.00
C LYS A 125 -3.51 11.52 6.64
N VAL A 126 -3.47 10.19 6.62
CA VAL A 126 -2.55 9.42 7.46
C VAL A 126 -1.14 9.45 6.90
N PHE A 127 -0.98 9.29 5.59
CA PHE A 127 0.34 9.26 4.98
C PHE A 127 1.11 10.60 5.15
N PRO A 128 0.52 11.78 4.89
CA PRO A 128 1.19 13.05 5.15
C PRO A 128 1.48 13.30 6.63
N ALA A 129 0.56 12.92 7.52
CA ALA A 129 0.75 13.06 8.97
C ALA A 129 1.92 12.22 9.49
N MET A 130 2.04 10.95 9.06
CA MET A 130 3.20 10.11 9.37
C MET A 130 4.51 10.74 8.88
N GLY A 131 4.53 11.29 7.67
CA GLY A 131 5.70 11.99 7.12
C GLY A 131 6.08 13.25 7.91
N SER A 132 5.12 13.92 8.56
CA SER A 132 5.36 15.10 9.39
C SER A 132 5.90 14.75 10.77
N ILE A 133 5.47 13.63 11.36
CA ILE A 133 5.94 13.14 12.67
C ILE A 133 7.45 12.88 12.67
N VAL A 134 7.99 12.37 11.56
CA VAL A 134 9.41 12.00 11.45
C VAL A 134 10.32 13.18 11.08
N LYS A 135 9.78 14.38 10.84
CA LYS A 135 10.58 15.59 10.56
C LYS A 135 11.05 16.29 11.85
N PRO A 136 12.12 17.11 11.80
CA PRO A 136 12.52 17.95 12.95
C PRO A 136 11.49 19.03 13.30
N GLY A 137 11.31 19.34 14.59
CA GLY A 137 10.32 20.29 15.14
C GLY A 137 9.26 19.60 16.01
N THR A 138 8.94 20.11 17.20
CA THR A 138 8.12 19.38 18.20
C THR A 138 6.62 19.64 18.09
N GLU A 139 6.20 20.86 17.78
CA GLU A 139 4.78 21.25 17.74
C GLU A 139 4.03 20.62 16.55
N VAL A 140 4.69 20.54 15.38
CA VAL A 140 4.16 19.85 14.19
C VAL A 140 3.92 18.35 14.44
N LYS A 141 4.68 17.74 15.35
CA LYS A 141 4.57 16.30 15.64
C LYS A 141 3.33 15.94 16.45
N ALA A 142 2.98 16.77 17.45
CA ALA A 142 1.83 16.51 18.30
C ALA A 142 0.52 16.55 17.49
N ASN A 143 0.32 17.61 16.70
CA ASN A 143 -0.87 17.76 15.85
C ASN A 143 -0.95 16.63 14.80
N SER A 144 0.18 16.23 14.22
CA SER A 144 0.21 15.13 13.25
C SER A 144 -0.11 13.78 13.89
N ALA A 145 0.32 13.53 15.14
CA ALA A 145 -0.03 12.31 15.85
C ALA A 145 -1.53 12.26 16.17
N GLU A 146 -2.14 13.38 16.54
CA GLU A 146 -3.59 13.50 16.75
C GLU A 146 -4.37 13.21 15.45
N GLU A 147 -3.90 13.70 14.30
CA GLU A 147 -4.50 13.39 12.99
C GLU A 147 -4.46 11.89 12.67
N VAL A 148 -3.34 11.21 12.97
CA VAL A 148 -3.23 9.75 12.82
C VAL A 148 -4.21 9.04 13.75
N PHE A 149 -4.28 9.41 15.03
CA PHE A 149 -5.23 8.81 15.97
C PHE A 149 -6.68 9.03 15.55
N ALA A 150 -7.04 10.22 15.09
CA ALA A 150 -8.39 10.51 14.61
C ALA A 150 -8.77 9.63 13.42
N ALA A 151 -7.86 9.45 12.45
CA ALA A 151 -8.10 8.57 11.31
C ALA A 151 -8.23 7.10 11.72
N LEU A 152 -7.40 6.61 12.65
CA LEU A 152 -7.49 5.24 13.16
C LEU A 152 -8.80 5.00 13.94
N ASN A 153 -9.27 5.99 14.72
CA ASN A 153 -10.57 5.91 15.40
C ASN A 153 -11.74 5.86 14.42
N HIS A 154 -11.67 6.61 13.31
CA HIS A 154 -12.68 6.50 12.26
C HIS A 154 -12.67 5.09 11.63
N LEU A 155 -11.50 4.51 11.37
CA LEU A 155 -11.39 3.16 10.83
C LEU A 155 -11.89 2.07 11.80
N GLU A 156 -11.63 2.23 13.10
CA GLU A 156 -12.20 1.37 14.16
C GLU A 156 -13.74 1.38 14.09
N ALA A 157 -14.34 2.57 13.97
CA ALA A 157 -15.79 2.72 13.84
C ALA A 157 -16.32 2.05 12.56
N VAL A 158 -15.60 2.18 11.44
CA VAL A 158 -15.96 1.50 10.18
C VAL A 158 -15.93 -0.02 10.33
N LEU A 159 -14.91 -0.60 10.99
CA LEU A 159 -14.87 -2.05 11.26
C LEU A 159 -16.04 -2.50 12.14
N ALA A 160 -16.40 -1.71 13.15
CA ALA A 160 -17.53 -2.00 14.02
C ALA A 160 -18.87 -2.01 13.25
N GLU A 161 -19.05 -1.11 12.29
CA GLU A 161 -20.25 -1.05 11.44
C GLU A 161 -20.33 -2.21 10.44
N CYS A 162 -19.18 -2.69 9.93
CA CYS A 162 -19.15 -3.78 8.96
C CYS A 162 -19.70 -5.10 9.53
N GLY A 163 -19.55 -5.36 10.83
CA GLY A 163 -19.95 -6.62 11.49
C GLY A 163 -21.45 -6.93 11.52
N GLY A 164 -22.32 -5.99 11.13
CA GLY A 164 -23.77 -6.17 11.19
C GLY A 164 -24.35 -6.29 12.60
N GLU A 165 -25.67 -6.15 12.74
CA GLU A 165 -26.34 -6.30 14.04
C GLU A 165 -26.28 -7.75 14.54
N GLY A 166 -25.41 -8.03 15.50
CA GLY A 166 -25.39 -9.30 16.24
C GLY A 166 -24.06 -10.06 16.21
N ASP A 167 -23.14 -9.69 15.33
CA ASP A 167 -21.77 -10.20 15.39
C ASP A 167 -20.94 -9.32 16.32
N LYS A 168 -20.66 -9.83 17.52
CA LYS A 168 -19.90 -9.08 18.54
C LYS A 168 -18.41 -9.03 18.24
N LEU A 169 -17.92 -9.75 17.23
CA LEU A 169 -16.50 -9.82 16.90
C LEU A 169 -16.09 -8.99 15.69
N GLY A 170 -17.05 -8.48 14.90
CA GLY A 170 -16.76 -7.84 13.62
C GLY A 170 -16.22 -8.84 12.57
N HIS A 171 -16.29 -8.48 11.30
CA HIS A 171 -15.61 -9.26 10.26
C HIS A 171 -14.09 -9.12 10.41
N PRO A 172 -13.30 -10.15 10.03
CA PRO A 172 -11.83 -10.11 10.18
C PRO A 172 -11.17 -9.03 9.31
N PHE A 173 -11.85 -8.57 8.26
CA PHE A 173 -11.38 -7.58 7.28
C PHE A 173 -12.46 -6.53 6.98
N PHE A 174 -12.04 -5.36 6.49
CA PHE A 174 -12.96 -4.37 5.89
C PHE A 174 -13.71 -4.95 4.69
N GLY A 175 -13.11 -5.90 3.97
CA GLY A 175 -13.74 -6.68 2.90
C GLY A 175 -14.72 -7.76 3.37
N GLY A 176 -14.98 -7.89 4.68
CA GLY A 176 -15.76 -8.97 5.25
C GLY A 176 -14.85 -10.15 5.64
N ASP A 177 -15.13 -11.33 5.10
CA ASP A 177 -14.39 -12.56 5.44
C ASP A 177 -12.99 -12.64 4.78
N GLU A 178 -12.72 -11.80 3.79
CA GLU A 178 -11.52 -11.84 2.95
C GLU A 178 -10.89 -10.45 2.81
N ILE A 179 -9.57 -10.39 2.57
CA ILE A 179 -8.85 -9.12 2.35
C ILE A 179 -9.40 -8.41 1.10
N GLY A 180 -9.95 -7.21 1.30
CA GLY A 180 -10.49 -6.37 0.24
C GLY A 180 -9.64 -5.15 -0.08
N TYR A 181 -10.19 -4.28 -0.91
CA TYR A 181 -9.54 -3.06 -1.40
C TYR A 181 -9.11 -2.11 -0.27
N LEU A 182 -9.98 -1.92 0.73
CA LEU A 182 -9.70 -1.03 1.85
C LEU A 182 -8.63 -1.63 2.78
N ASP A 183 -8.69 -2.95 3.02
CA ASP A 183 -7.65 -3.67 3.75
C ASP A 183 -6.28 -3.50 3.10
N ILE A 184 -6.19 -3.63 1.77
CA ILE A 184 -4.93 -3.41 1.03
C ILE A 184 -4.46 -1.95 1.21
N ALA A 185 -5.36 -0.98 1.08
CA ALA A 185 -5.02 0.43 1.22
C ALA A 185 -4.44 0.77 2.60
N VAL A 186 -5.12 0.36 3.67
CA VAL A 186 -4.72 0.65 5.07
C VAL A 186 -3.60 -0.27 5.52
N GLY A 187 -3.76 -1.59 5.33
CA GLY A 187 -2.85 -2.63 5.81
C GLY A 187 -1.46 -2.54 5.20
N SER A 188 -1.36 -2.05 3.96
CA SER A 188 -0.06 -1.79 3.33
C SER A 188 0.83 -0.78 4.08
N MET A 189 0.26 0.01 4.97
CA MET A 189 0.96 1.06 5.71
C MET A 189 1.34 0.64 7.14
N LEU A 190 0.92 -0.54 7.61
CA LEU A 190 1.13 -0.99 8.99
C LEU A 190 2.61 -0.98 9.42
N GLY A 191 3.52 -1.47 8.57
CA GLY A 191 4.96 -1.45 8.87
C GLY A 191 5.49 -0.03 9.11
N TRP A 192 5.07 0.94 8.29
CA TRP A 192 5.46 2.34 8.45
C TRP A 192 4.74 3.03 9.61
N LEU A 193 3.49 2.67 9.90
CA LEU A 193 2.75 3.17 11.06
C LEU A 193 3.46 2.78 12.36
N ARG A 194 3.84 1.51 12.50
CA ARG A 194 4.59 0.99 13.67
C ARG A 194 5.98 1.62 13.76
N THR A 195 6.70 1.73 12.64
CA THR A 195 8.02 2.39 12.58
C THR A 195 7.94 3.86 12.99
N THR A 196 6.92 4.57 12.52
CA THR A 196 6.67 5.97 12.88
C THR A 196 6.35 6.11 14.37
N GLY A 197 5.54 5.20 14.92
CA GLY A 197 5.27 5.13 16.35
C GLY A 197 6.55 4.95 17.18
N LYS A 198 7.42 4.00 16.82
CA LYS A 198 8.73 3.80 17.45
C LYS A 198 9.61 5.06 17.42
N LEU A 199 9.65 5.76 16.28
CA LEU A 199 10.42 7.01 16.14
C LEU A 199 9.85 8.16 16.97
N ALA A 200 8.53 8.19 17.17
CA ALA A 200 7.83 9.20 17.95
C ALA A 200 7.74 8.89 19.45
N GLY A 201 8.01 7.63 19.84
CA GLY A 201 7.73 7.15 21.20
C GLY A 201 6.24 7.02 21.50
N VAL A 202 5.43 6.72 20.48
CA VAL A 202 3.96 6.63 20.56
C VAL A 202 3.51 5.28 20.01
N GLU A 203 2.57 4.64 20.70
CA GLU A 203 1.88 3.45 20.21
C GLU A 203 0.57 3.87 19.52
N PHE A 204 0.53 3.78 18.18
CA PHE A 204 -0.65 4.19 17.41
C PHE A 204 -1.78 3.16 17.42
N LEU A 205 -1.44 1.86 17.47
CA LEU A 205 -2.40 0.76 17.54
C LEU A 205 -2.46 0.24 18.98
N ASP A 206 -3.43 0.73 19.74
CA ASP A 206 -3.63 0.43 21.15
C ASP A 206 -4.86 -0.46 21.33
N ALA A 207 -4.66 -1.67 21.84
CA ALA A 207 -5.73 -2.67 21.98
C ALA A 207 -6.84 -2.27 22.98
N GLU A 208 -6.57 -1.35 23.91
CA GLU A 208 -7.60 -0.82 24.81
C GLU A 208 -8.51 0.21 24.10
N LYS A 209 -7.96 0.93 23.12
CA LYS A 209 -8.69 2.00 22.39
C LYS A 209 -9.31 1.53 21.09
N MET A 210 -8.64 0.64 20.36
CA MET A 210 -9.03 0.18 19.03
C MET A 210 -8.85 -1.35 18.89
N PRO A 211 -9.59 -2.14 19.70
CA PRO A 211 -9.44 -3.59 19.73
C PRO A 211 -9.74 -4.25 18.37
N LEU A 212 -10.69 -3.74 17.59
CA LEU A 212 -11.04 -4.33 16.29
C LEU A 212 -9.91 -4.11 15.28
N LEU A 213 -9.35 -2.90 15.23
CA LEU A 213 -8.25 -2.56 14.33
C LEU A 213 -6.96 -3.31 14.70
N VAL A 214 -6.72 -3.57 15.99
CA VAL A 214 -5.59 -4.42 16.42
C VAL A 214 -5.79 -5.86 15.97
N ALA A 215 -6.97 -6.44 16.17
CA ALA A 215 -7.29 -7.79 15.72
C ALA A 215 -7.21 -7.91 14.19
N TRP A 216 -7.78 -6.95 13.47
CA TRP A 216 -7.67 -6.82 12.02
C TRP A 216 -6.22 -6.75 11.56
N ALA A 217 -5.39 -5.91 12.17
CA ALA A 217 -3.99 -5.76 11.78
C ALA A 217 -3.20 -7.06 11.95
N GLN A 218 -3.50 -7.83 13.00
CA GLN A 218 -2.91 -9.16 13.20
C GLN A 218 -3.35 -10.13 12.09
N ASN A 219 -4.67 -10.25 11.85
CA ASN A 219 -5.21 -11.11 10.80
C ASN A 219 -4.65 -10.76 9.41
N PHE A 220 -4.54 -9.46 9.11
CA PHE A 220 -3.98 -8.96 7.86
C PHE A 220 -2.50 -9.34 7.71
N CYS A 221 -1.70 -9.16 8.76
CA CYS A 221 -0.27 -9.51 8.73
C CYS A 221 -0.04 -11.03 8.61
N ASP A 222 -0.90 -11.85 9.21
CA ASP A 222 -0.76 -13.31 9.20
C ASP A 222 -1.25 -13.97 7.90
N HIS A 223 -2.04 -13.25 7.10
CA HIS A 223 -2.60 -13.75 5.86
C HIS A 223 -1.51 -14.18 4.86
N GLU A 224 -1.71 -15.30 4.16
CA GLU A 224 -0.70 -15.91 3.29
C GLU A 224 -0.21 -14.99 2.15
N ALA A 225 -1.10 -14.15 1.62
CA ALA A 225 -0.76 -13.17 0.60
C ALA A 225 0.11 -12.01 1.13
N VAL A 226 0.16 -11.79 2.45
CA VAL A 226 0.72 -10.58 3.08
C VAL A 226 1.96 -10.87 3.91
N LYS A 227 1.98 -11.97 4.69
CA LYS A 227 3.01 -12.22 5.71
C LYS A 227 4.46 -12.09 5.22
N ASP A 228 4.76 -12.57 4.01
CA ASP A 228 6.12 -12.50 3.43
C ASP A 228 6.40 -11.17 2.70
N LEU A 229 5.40 -10.30 2.59
CA LEU A 229 5.53 -8.94 2.05
C LEU A 229 5.70 -7.90 3.15
N MET A 230 5.14 -8.15 4.33
CA MET A 230 5.17 -7.20 5.43
C MET A 230 6.62 -6.90 5.80
N HIS A 231 6.95 -5.61 5.80
CA HIS A 231 8.32 -5.17 5.99
C HIS A 231 8.79 -5.47 7.42
N ASP A 232 10.05 -5.89 7.52
CA ASP A 232 10.76 -5.95 8.79
C ASP A 232 10.87 -4.53 9.39
N GLU A 233 10.31 -4.34 10.59
CA GLU A 233 10.24 -3.04 11.26
C GLU A 233 11.62 -2.48 11.57
N ASP A 234 12.61 -3.32 11.87
CA ASP A 234 13.97 -2.88 12.17
C ASP A 234 14.66 -2.39 10.89
N LYS A 235 14.45 -3.08 9.76
CA LYS A 235 14.94 -2.60 8.45
C LYS A 235 14.27 -1.30 8.02
N LEU A 236 12.96 -1.14 8.24
CA LEU A 236 12.28 0.12 7.97
C LEU A 236 12.81 1.25 8.86
N LEU A 237 13.07 0.96 10.13
CA LEU A 237 13.62 1.93 11.08
C LEU A 237 15.02 2.38 10.68
N GLU A 238 15.89 1.45 10.24
CA GLU A 238 17.20 1.76 9.68
C GLU A 238 17.09 2.66 8.44
N LEU A 239 16.22 2.30 7.50
CA LEU A 239 15.98 3.10 6.30
C LEU A 239 15.47 4.51 6.64
N ALA A 240 14.53 4.62 7.58
CA ALA A 240 13.99 5.90 8.03
C ALA A 240 15.08 6.82 8.60
N LYS A 241 15.99 6.26 9.42
CA LYS A 241 17.14 6.99 9.98
C LYS A 241 18.10 7.45 8.87
N LEU A 242 18.37 6.62 7.88
CA LEU A 242 19.20 6.99 6.72
C LEU A 242 18.57 8.13 5.91
N MET A 243 17.26 8.08 5.66
CA MET A 243 16.53 9.15 4.97
C MET A 243 16.56 10.48 5.74
N GLN A 244 16.42 10.44 7.07
CA GLN A 244 16.54 11.62 7.92
C GLN A 244 17.94 12.24 7.86
N GLN A 245 18.99 11.42 7.81
CA GLN A 245 20.37 11.90 7.69
C GLN A 245 20.65 12.55 6.33
N ALA A 246 20.10 12.01 5.24
CA ALA A 246 20.25 12.56 3.89
C ALA A 246 19.48 13.87 3.66
N THR A 247 18.55 14.23 4.55
CA THR A 247 17.74 15.47 4.48
C THR A 247 18.29 16.59 5.37
N LYS A 248 19.35 16.32 6.15
CA LYS A 248 20.09 17.33 6.93
C LYS A 248 21.22 17.94 6.10
#